data_AF-E3CFJ0-F1
#
_entry.id   AF-E3CFJ0-F1
#
_cell.length_a   1.000
_cell.length_b   1.000
_cell.length_c   1.000
_cell.angle_alpha   90.00
_cell.angle_beta   90.00
_cell.angle_gamma   90.00
#
_symmetry.space_group_name_H-M   'P 1'
#
loop_
_entity.id
_entity.type
_entity.pdbx_description
1 polymer ?
#
loop_
_entity_poly.entity_id
_entity_poly.type
_entity_poly.pdbx_seq_one_letter_code
_entity_poly.pdbx_strand_id
1 'polypeptide(L)'
;MKQLAILGGKPAFSSQLKFIKPMFPTYSESKYESYFNEVFKTGMLSKGRFLEKYESEVSSYLGAPYVTAVSSGTIGLILALEALGIKSGDEVLVPSFTFCATVHAIKKVGAIPVFVDCNSETFTIETNNIEKYITPKTKAIIAVHIFGVGAEVYELERVSKTHNLKLIYDAAHAFGSTIDKTHLGNFGDISVYSTSPTKTLVTGEGGIVVSKIKKLIAKLDF
;
A
#
# COMPACT_ATOMS: atom_id res chain seq x y z
N MET A 1 26.40 -28.10 -25.15
CA MET A 1 25.32 -27.53 -24.31
C MET A 1 24.00 -28.21 -24.67
N LYS A 2 23.12 -28.47 -23.70
CA LYS A 2 21.76 -28.95 -24.00
C LYS A 2 20.97 -27.83 -24.70
N GLN A 3 20.20 -28.15 -25.74
CA GLN A 3 19.36 -27.19 -26.45
C GLN A 3 18.29 -26.64 -25.50
N LEU A 4 18.09 -25.32 -25.49
CA LEU A 4 17.06 -24.68 -24.67
C LEU A 4 15.67 -25.10 -25.13
N ALA A 5 14.72 -25.22 -24.20
CA ALA A 5 13.35 -25.64 -24.51
C ALA A 5 12.63 -24.71 -25.48
N ILE A 6 12.86 -23.40 -25.37
CA ILE A 6 12.32 -22.40 -26.31
C ILE A 6 12.84 -22.57 -27.74
N LEU A 7 13.97 -23.29 -27.90
CA LEU A 7 14.58 -23.60 -29.20
C LEU A 7 14.27 -25.04 -29.65
N GLY A 8 13.29 -25.73 -29.04
CA GLY A 8 12.93 -27.11 -29.38
C GLY A 8 13.65 -28.19 -28.55
N GLY A 9 14.44 -27.79 -27.55
CA GLY A 9 15.01 -28.73 -26.57
C GLY A 9 13.99 -29.23 -25.54
N LYS A 10 14.43 -30.09 -24.62
CA LYS A 10 13.59 -30.56 -23.52
C LYS A 10 13.58 -29.53 -22.36
N PRO A 11 12.41 -29.19 -21.77
CA PRO A 11 12.34 -28.38 -20.55
C PRO A 11 13.22 -28.93 -19.43
N ALA A 12 13.90 -28.04 -18.72
CA ALA A 12 14.76 -28.40 -17.59
C ALA A 12 13.96 -28.95 -16.40
N PHE A 13 12.72 -28.50 -16.23
CA PHE A 13 11.79 -28.95 -15.20
C PHE A 13 10.51 -29.45 -15.85
N SER A 14 9.91 -30.50 -15.29
CA SER A 14 8.61 -31.03 -15.72
C SER A 14 7.44 -30.24 -15.16
N SER A 15 7.64 -29.54 -14.05
CA SER A 15 6.64 -28.68 -13.41
C SER A 15 6.91 -27.20 -13.69
N GLN A 16 5.83 -26.43 -13.83
CA GLN A 16 5.92 -24.98 -13.90
C GLN A 16 6.19 -24.40 -12.51
N LEU A 17 7.18 -23.52 -12.41
CA LEU A 17 7.38 -22.69 -11.23
C LEU A 17 6.31 -21.59 -11.22
N LYS A 18 5.44 -21.60 -10.22
CA LYS A 18 4.41 -20.58 -10.05
C LYS A 18 5.01 -19.39 -9.30
N PHE A 19 5.34 -18.34 -10.04
CA PHE A 19 5.95 -17.12 -9.48
C PHE A 19 5.07 -16.43 -8.43
N ILE A 20 3.75 -16.54 -8.56
CA ILE A 20 2.76 -15.88 -7.69
C ILE A 20 1.79 -16.92 -7.15
N LYS A 21 2.28 -17.86 -6.34
CA LYS A 21 1.42 -18.76 -5.58
C LYS A 21 1.46 -18.34 -4.11
N PRO A 22 0.36 -17.79 -3.56
CA PRO A 22 0.32 -17.47 -2.14
C PRO A 22 0.55 -18.74 -1.30
N MET A 23 1.31 -18.60 -0.21
CA MET A 23 1.44 -19.67 0.77
C MET A 23 0.34 -19.52 1.80
N PHE A 24 -0.50 -20.54 1.91
CA PHE A 24 -1.47 -20.66 3.00
C PHE A 24 -1.04 -21.81 3.92
N PRO A 25 -1.20 -21.69 5.25
CA PRO A 25 -1.11 -22.85 6.12
C PRO A 25 -2.19 -23.86 5.71
N THR A 26 -1.97 -25.15 5.99
CA THR A 26 -2.95 -26.18 5.64
C THR A 26 -4.26 -25.92 6.40
N TYR A 27 -5.41 -26.11 5.74
CA TYR A 27 -6.71 -25.80 6.34
C TYR A 27 -6.92 -26.55 7.67
N SER A 28 -6.51 -27.81 7.74
CA SER A 28 -6.59 -28.67 8.93
C SER A 28 -5.65 -28.27 10.08
N GLU A 29 -4.51 -27.63 9.80
CA GLU A 29 -3.59 -27.14 10.85
C GLU A 29 -3.92 -25.69 11.27
N SER A 30 -4.87 -25.06 10.59
CA SER A 30 -5.24 -23.68 10.81
C SER A 30 -6.46 -23.53 11.72
N LYS A 31 -6.60 -22.36 12.35
CA LYS A 31 -7.85 -21.96 13.02
C LYS A 31 -8.94 -21.54 12.03
N TYR A 32 -8.72 -21.65 10.71
CA TYR A 32 -9.63 -21.11 9.69
C TYR A 32 -11.01 -21.77 9.75
N GLU A 33 -11.09 -23.09 9.92
CA GLU A 33 -12.38 -23.79 10.01
C GLU A 33 -13.24 -23.26 11.14
N SER A 34 -12.65 -23.08 12.33
CA SER A 34 -13.34 -22.50 13.47
C SER A 34 -13.81 -21.07 13.18
N TYR A 35 -12.99 -20.25 12.52
CA TYR A 35 -13.35 -18.88 12.16
C TYR A 35 -14.50 -18.84 11.16
N PHE A 36 -14.45 -19.65 10.10
CA PHE A 36 -15.54 -19.73 9.12
C PHE A 36 -16.83 -20.25 9.74
N ASN A 37 -16.77 -21.32 10.53
CA ASN A 37 -17.95 -21.87 11.21
C ASN A 37 -18.62 -20.82 12.11
N GLU A 38 -17.84 -19.99 12.78
CA GLU A 38 -18.39 -18.91 13.60
C GLU A 38 -19.03 -17.79 12.77
N VAL A 39 -18.38 -17.37 11.67
CA VAL A 39 -18.96 -16.41 10.72
C VAL A 39 -20.29 -16.93 10.17
N PHE A 40 -20.35 -18.19 9.74
CA PHE A 40 -21.58 -18.79 9.23
C PHE A 40 -22.65 -18.99 10.31
N LYS A 41 -22.26 -19.33 11.54
CA LYS A 41 -23.20 -19.48 12.66
C LYS A 41 -23.82 -18.16 13.08
N THR A 42 -23.04 -17.08 13.08
CA THR A 42 -23.51 -15.74 13.47
C THR A 42 -24.23 -15.01 12.34
N GLY A 43 -23.93 -15.36 11.09
CA GLY A 43 -24.40 -14.63 9.91
C GLY A 43 -23.70 -13.27 9.69
N MET A 44 -22.71 -12.92 10.53
CA MET A 44 -22.00 -11.64 10.44
C MET A 44 -20.84 -11.75 9.43
N LEU A 45 -21.15 -11.54 8.15
CA LEU A 45 -20.21 -11.73 7.03
C LEU A 45 -19.22 -10.57 6.83
N SER A 46 -19.55 -9.37 7.29
CA SER A 46 -18.74 -8.16 7.14
C SER A 46 -18.81 -7.33 8.42
N LYS A 47 -17.76 -6.56 8.72
CA LYS A 47 -17.67 -5.72 9.92
C LYS A 47 -17.97 -6.45 11.23
N GLY A 48 -17.59 -7.73 11.31
CA GLY A 48 -17.67 -8.53 12.52
C GLY A 48 -16.37 -8.51 13.32
N ARG A 49 -16.37 -9.18 14.47
CA ARG A 49 -15.22 -9.23 15.41
C ARG A 49 -13.88 -9.65 14.79
N PHE A 50 -13.89 -10.39 13.68
CA PHE A 50 -12.65 -10.80 13.01
C PHE A 50 -11.96 -9.64 12.30
N LEU A 51 -12.73 -8.64 11.84
CA LEU A 51 -12.20 -7.38 11.33
C LEU A 51 -11.54 -6.59 12.46
N GLU A 52 -12.26 -6.39 13.57
CA GLU A 52 -11.76 -5.66 14.74
C GLU A 52 -10.48 -6.31 15.30
N LYS A 53 -10.48 -7.64 15.39
CA LYS A 53 -9.31 -8.42 15.81
C LYS A 53 -8.15 -8.23 14.84
N TYR A 54 -8.40 -8.30 13.54
CA TYR A 54 -7.38 -8.10 12.51
C TYR A 54 -6.76 -6.70 12.58
N GLU A 55 -7.58 -5.66 12.66
CA GLU A 55 -7.11 -4.27 12.78
C GLU A 55 -6.30 -4.05 14.06
N SER A 56 -6.73 -4.64 15.18
CA SER A 56 -6.00 -4.60 16.46
C SER A 56 -4.64 -5.31 16.39
N GLU A 57 -4.58 -6.51 15.80
CA GLU A 57 -3.33 -7.25 15.63
C GLU A 57 -2.36 -6.53 14.68
N VAL A 58 -2.88 -5.94 13.60
CA VAL A 58 -2.08 -5.12 12.67
C VAL A 58 -1.57 -3.86 13.34
N SER A 59 -2.42 -3.14 14.09
CA SER A 59 -2.04 -1.95 14.86
C SER A 59 -0.91 -2.28 15.83
N SER A 60 -1.03 -3.38 16.57
CA SER A 60 -0.01 -3.87 17.51
C SER A 60 1.29 -4.24 16.80
N TYR A 61 1.22 -4.99 15.70
CA TYR A 61 2.39 -5.41 14.92
C TYR A 61 3.16 -4.21 14.34
N LEU A 62 2.45 -3.24 13.76
CA LEU A 62 3.05 -2.07 13.15
C LEU A 62 3.45 -0.98 14.17
N GLY A 63 3.01 -1.09 15.43
CA GLY A 63 3.10 0.00 16.40
C GLY A 63 2.35 1.26 15.94
N ALA A 64 1.27 1.07 15.16
CA ALA A 64 0.52 2.14 14.53
C ALA A 64 -0.71 2.53 15.39
N PRO A 65 -0.95 3.82 15.66
CA PRO A 65 -2.00 4.23 16.59
C PRO A 65 -3.42 4.07 16.02
N TYR A 66 -3.60 4.24 14.71
CA TYR A 66 -4.89 4.13 14.05
C TYR A 66 -4.76 3.36 12.75
N VAL A 67 -5.56 2.31 12.62
CA VAL A 67 -5.56 1.35 11.51
C VAL A 67 -7.01 1.09 11.12
N THR A 68 -7.28 1.01 9.82
CA THR A 68 -8.52 0.44 9.31
C THR A 68 -8.25 -0.44 8.10
N ALA A 69 -8.98 -1.55 7.97
CA ALA A 69 -8.90 -2.45 6.84
C ALA A 69 -9.93 -2.10 5.77
N VAL A 70 -9.54 -2.22 4.51
CA VAL A 70 -10.33 -1.88 3.33
C VAL A 70 -10.34 -3.03 2.33
N SER A 71 -11.24 -3.00 1.36
CA SER A 71 -11.42 -4.07 0.38
C SER A 71 -10.26 -4.22 -0.62
N SER A 72 -9.42 -3.20 -0.80
CA SER A 72 -8.20 -3.27 -1.59
C SER A 72 -7.24 -2.11 -1.26
N GLY A 73 -5.95 -2.27 -1.55
CA GLY A 73 -4.99 -1.16 -1.49
C GLY A 73 -5.38 0.02 -2.39
N THR A 74 -5.98 -0.23 -3.56
CA THR A 74 -6.45 0.83 -4.45
C THR A 74 -7.58 1.66 -3.82
N ILE A 75 -8.56 1.01 -3.20
CA ILE A 75 -9.62 1.71 -2.46
C ILE A 75 -9.02 2.49 -1.28
N GLY A 76 -8.05 1.93 -0.58
CA GLY A 76 -7.34 2.64 0.48
C GLY A 76 -6.68 3.94 0.00
N LEU A 77 -6.04 3.93 -1.17
CA LEU A 77 -5.43 5.14 -1.75
C LEU A 77 -6.47 6.18 -2.18
N ILE A 78 -7.59 5.75 -2.76
CA ILE A 78 -8.70 6.64 -3.13
C ILE A 78 -9.25 7.32 -1.87
N LEU A 79 -9.58 6.53 -0.85
CA LEU A 79 -10.10 7.03 0.42
C LEU A 79 -9.10 7.93 1.15
N ALA A 80 -7.80 7.63 1.08
CA ALA A 80 -6.75 8.48 1.64
C ALA A 80 -6.75 9.88 0.99
N LEU A 81 -6.83 9.95 -0.34
CA LEU A 81 -6.91 11.21 -1.09
C LEU A 81 -8.18 12.00 -0.72
N GLU A 82 -9.33 11.34 -0.68
CA GLU A 82 -10.61 11.97 -0.30
C GLU A 82 -10.59 12.46 1.16
N ALA A 83 -10.06 11.66 2.09
CA ALA A 83 -9.96 12.00 3.50
C ALA A 83 -9.05 13.22 3.75
N LEU A 84 -7.98 13.36 2.95
CA LEU A 84 -7.09 14.51 2.94
C LEU A 84 -7.68 15.73 2.22
N GLY A 85 -8.83 15.57 1.57
CA GLY A 85 -9.55 16.65 0.90
C GLY A 85 -8.96 17.04 -0.44
N ILE A 86 -8.26 16.11 -1.12
CA ILE A 86 -7.79 16.30 -2.50
C ILE A 86 -8.99 16.34 -3.44
N LYS A 87 -9.00 17.30 -4.37
CA LYS A 87 -10.13 17.59 -5.24
C LYS A 87 -9.76 17.48 -6.71
N SER A 88 -10.79 17.50 -7.55
CA SER A 88 -10.63 17.57 -8.99
C SER A 88 -9.79 18.78 -9.40
N GLY A 89 -8.80 18.55 -10.26
CA GLY A 89 -7.88 19.57 -10.76
C GLY A 89 -6.69 19.89 -9.86
N ASP A 90 -6.64 19.36 -8.63
CA ASP A 90 -5.43 19.42 -7.80
C ASP A 90 -4.32 18.57 -8.43
N GLU A 91 -3.07 19.02 -8.28
CA GLU A 91 -1.90 18.27 -8.73
C GLU A 91 -1.35 17.41 -7.58
N VAL A 92 -0.98 16.18 -7.90
CA VAL A 92 -0.41 15.21 -6.97
C VAL A 92 0.90 14.69 -7.56
N LEU A 93 2.01 14.95 -6.88
CA LEU A 93 3.32 14.42 -7.29
C LEU A 93 3.35 12.91 -7.04
N VAL A 94 3.84 12.14 -8.02
CA VAL A 94 3.87 10.66 -7.95
C VAL A 94 5.07 10.15 -8.74
N PRO A 95 5.79 9.09 -8.29
CA PRO A 95 6.86 8.52 -9.10
C PRO A 95 6.32 7.94 -10.41
N SER A 96 7.08 8.09 -11.49
CA SER A 96 6.80 7.41 -12.76
C SER A 96 6.98 5.88 -12.66
N PHE A 97 7.88 5.44 -11.78
CA PHE A 97 8.14 4.03 -11.48
C PHE A 97 7.27 3.54 -10.31
N THR A 98 6.06 3.08 -10.63
CA THR A 98 5.13 2.46 -9.68
C THR A 98 4.12 1.56 -10.39
N PHE A 99 3.30 0.83 -9.63
CA PHE A 99 2.14 0.14 -10.17
C PHE A 99 1.01 1.12 -10.51
N CYS A 100 0.25 0.85 -11.58
CA CYS A 100 -0.76 1.78 -12.12
C CYS A 100 -1.85 2.18 -11.11
N ALA A 101 -2.12 1.34 -10.09
CA ALA A 101 -3.10 1.64 -9.05
C ALA A 101 -2.86 2.98 -8.34
N THR A 102 -1.59 3.36 -8.10
CA THR A 102 -1.24 4.63 -7.46
C THR A 102 -1.77 5.81 -8.27
N VAL A 103 -1.53 5.80 -9.59
CA VAL A 103 -1.96 6.85 -10.51
C VAL A 103 -3.47 6.78 -10.75
N HIS A 104 -4.04 5.58 -10.85
CA HIS A 104 -5.48 5.40 -11.02
C HIS A 104 -6.26 5.97 -9.83
N ALA A 105 -5.76 5.84 -8.61
CA ALA A 105 -6.37 6.45 -7.42
C ALA A 105 -6.41 7.99 -7.53
N ILE A 106 -5.30 8.62 -7.96
CA ILE A 106 -5.24 10.07 -8.23
C ILE A 106 -6.28 10.46 -9.29
N LYS A 107 -6.34 9.71 -10.40
CA LYS A 107 -7.31 9.98 -11.47
C LYS A 107 -8.75 9.78 -11.03
N LYS A 108 -9.01 8.80 -10.15
CA LYS A 108 -10.35 8.47 -9.67
C LYS A 108 -10.98 9.61 -8.88
N VAL A 109 -10.20 10.36 -8.10
CA VAL A 109 -10.67 11.56 -7.36
C VAL A 109 -10.68 12.83 -8.23
N GLY A 110 -10.38 12.72 -9.53
CA GLY A 110 -10.35 13.84 -10.48
C GLY A 110 -9.07 14.68 -10.44
N ALA A 111 -8.08 14.31 -9.62
CA ALA A 111 -6.81 14.99 -9.54
C ALA A 111 -5.91 14.72 -10.78
N ILE A 112 -4.82 15.47 -10.87
CA ILE A 112 -3.85 15.45 -11.96
C ILE A 112 -2.53 14.87 -11.42
N PRO A 113 -2.11 13.68 -11.87
CA PRO A 113 -0.80 13.15 -11.51
C PRO A 113 0.29 13.97 -12.21
N VAL A 114 1.27 14.41 -11.43
CA VAL A 114 2.49 15.05 -11.94
C VAL A 114 3.64 14.08 -11.68
N PHE A 115 4.17 13.51 -12.75
CA PHE A 115 5.20 12.49 -12.64
C PHE A 115 6.54 13.08 -12.25
N VAL A 116 7.14 12.49 -11.23
CA VAL A 116 8.51 12.74 -10.79
C VAL A 116 9.34 11.51 -11.13
N ASP A 117 10.59 11.72 -11.52
CA ASP A 117 11.50 10.63 -11.86
C ASP A 117 11.85 9.79 -10.62
N CYS A 118 12.44 8.61 -10.84
CA CYS A 118 12.89 7.75 -9.76
C CYS A 118 14.41 7.78 -9.59
N ASN A 119 14.87 7.58 -8.37
CA ASN A 119 16.26 7.35 -8.07
C ASN A 119 16.71 5.99 -8.65
N SER A 120 17.82 5.96 -9.39
CA SER A 120 18.26 4.75 -10.10
C SER A 120 18.77 3.62 -9.19
N GLU A 121 19.12 3.93 -7.94
CA GLU A 121 19.64 2.94 -6.99
C GLU A 121 18.53 2.35 -6.11
N THR A 122 17.55 3.18 -5.72
CA THR A 122 16.46 2.76 -4.82
C THR A 122 15.15 2.49 -5.54
N PHE A 123 14.99 2.97 -6.77
CA PHE A 123 13.75 3.01 -7.56
C PHE A 123 12.61 3.83 -6.92
N THR A 124 12.85 4.48 -5.80
CA THR A 124 11.87 5.35 -5.13
C THR A 124 11.85 6.73 -5.77
N ILE A 125 10.85 7.56 -5.44
CA ILE A 125 10.74 8.92 -5.99
C ILE A 125 12.01 9.74 -5.71
N GLU A 126 12.53 10.41 -6.73
CA GLU A 126 13.72 11.25 -6.61
C GLU A 126 13.39 12.56 -5.86
N THR A 127 14.04 12.79 -4.73
CA THR A 127 13.78 13.93 -3.84
C THR A 127 14.64 15.15 -4.15
N ASN A 128 15.88 14.98 -4.68
CA ASN A 128 16.84 16.06 -4.84
C ASN A 128 16.30 17.24 -5.67
N ASN A 129 15.39 16.95 -6.60
CA ASN A 129 14.80 17.94 -7.49
C ASN A 129 13.26 17.90 -7.47
N ILE A 130 12.65 17.36 -6.40
CA ILE A 130 11.19 17.23 -6.34
C ILE A 130 10.49 18.60 -6.32
N GLU A 131 11.12 19.62 -5.72
CA GLU A 131 10.53 20.94 -5.56
C GLU A 131 10.29 21.65 -6.90
N LYS A 132 11.03 21.32 -7.97
CA LYS A 132 10.83 21.91 -9.31
C LYS A 132 9.50 21.52 -9.96
N TYR A 133 8.87 20.44 -9.48
CA TYR A 133 7.58 19.98 -9.96
C TYR A 133 6.41 20.60 -9.18
N ILE A 134 6.69 21.35 -8.11
CA ILE A 134 5.67 21.99 -7.28
C ILE A 134 5.14 23.23 -8.00
N THR A 135 3.83 23.34 -8.08
CA THR A 135 3.09 24.49 -8.60
C THR A 135 2.06 24.97 -7.57
N PRO A 136 1.39 26.11 -7.78
CA PRO A 136 0.28 26.53 -6.91
C PRO A 136 -0.89 25.53 -6.85
N LYS A 137 -0.99 24.61 -7.82
CA LYS A 137 -2.00 23.54 -7.87
C LYS A 137 -1.57 22.27 -7.14
N THR A 138 -0.28 22.12 -6.82
CA THR A 138 0.21 20.94 -6.11
C THR A 138 -0.36 20.92 -4.69
N LYS A 139 -1.03 19.82 -4.32
CA LYS A 139 -1.62 19.64 -2.98
C LYS A 139 -1.09 18.44 -2.24
N ALA A 140 -0.51 17.46 -2.93
CA ALA A 140 0.00 16.26 -2.29
C ALA A 140 1.18 15.63 -3.01
N ILE A 141 1.89 14.78 -2.29
CA ILE A 141 2.87 13.83 -2.78
C ILE A 141 2.35 12.43 -2.43
N ILE A 142 2.29 11.53 -3.41
CA ILE A 142 2.21 10.09 -3.15
C ILE A 142 3.58 9.49 -3.46
N ALA A 143 4.31 9.10 -2.42
CA ALA A 143 5.55 8.35 -2.55
C ALA A 143 5.26 6.84 -2.43
N VAL A 144 6.10 6.03 -3.05
CA VAL A 144 5.89 4.57 -3.12
C VAL A 144 7.08 3.87 -2.47
N HIS A 145 6.81 2.97 -1.54
CA HIS A 145 7.84 2.10 -0.96
C HIS A 145 8.05 0.88 -1.87
N ILE A 146 8.72 1.12 -2.98
CA ILE A 146 8.86 0.15 -4.07
C ILE A 146 9.61 -1.10 -3.60
N PHE A 147 9.06 -2.28 -3.88
CA PHE A 147 9.60 -3.56 -3.41
C PHE A 147 9.87 -3.65 -1.89
N GLY A 148 9.25 -2.78 -1.08
CA GLY A 148 9.49 -2.70 0.35
C GLY A 148 10.70 -1.84 0.75
N VAL A 149 11.41 -1.26 -0.22
CA VAL A 149 12.45 -0.23 -0.01
C VAL A 149 11.76 1.07 0.37
N GLY A 150 12.19 1.65 1.51
CA GLY A 150 11.68 2.94 1.97
C GLY A 150 12.07 4.06 1.01
N ALA A 151 11.09 4.89 0.65
CA ALA A 151 11.39 6.18 0.03
C ALA A 151 12.07 7.07 1.08
N GLU A 152 12.70 8.17 0.67
CA GLU A 152 13.41 9.07 1.59
C GLU A 152 12.45 9.82 2.53
N VAL A 153 11.96 9.11 3.56
CA VAL A 153 10.80 9.53 4.35
C VAL A 153 11.02 10.85 5.08
N TYR A 154 12.25 11.12 5.53
CA TYR A 154 12.59 12.34 6.24
C TYR A 154 12.68 13.56 5.31
N GLU A 155 13.21 13.37 4.10
CA GLU A 155 13.31 14.44 3.12
C GLU A 155 11.93 14.77 2.53
N LEU A 156 11.12 13.75 2.22
CA LEU A 156 9.74 13.94 1.79
C LEU A 156 8.89 14.65 2.86
N GLU A 157 9.07 14.32 4.14
CA GLU A 157 8.42 15.02 5.25
C GLU A 157 8.85 16.49 5.31
N ARG A 158 10.16 16.78 5.12
CA ARG A 158 10.70 18.15 5.06
C ARG A 158 10.04 18.94 3.93
N VAL A 159 10.08 18.43 2.70
CA VAL A 159 9.47 19.06 1.52
C VAL A 159 7.97 19.28 1.74
N SER A 160 7.25 18.26 2.22
CA SER A 160 5.82 18.35 2.44
C SER A 160 5.45 19.46 3.43
N LYS A 161 6.22 19.60 4.52
CA LYS A 161 6.01 20.67 5.51
C LYS A 161 6.35 22.04 4.96
N THR A 162 7.49 22.18 4.28
CA THR A 162 7.94 23.46 3.71
C THR A 162 6.91 24.03 2.73
N HIS A 163 6.29 23.17 1.92
CA HIS A 163 5.34 23.58 0.87
C HIS A 163 3.87 23.36 1.25
N ASN A 164 3.59 22.97 2.50
CA ASN A 164 2.24 22.66 3.00
C ASN A 164 1.47 21.66 2.11
N LEU A 165 2.17 20.62 1.65
CA LEU A 165 1.61 19.52 0.89
C LEU A 165 1.14 18.41 1.83
N LYS A 166 0.22 17.57 1.35
CA LYS A 166 -0.13 16.31 2.01
C LYS A 166 0.83 15.21 1.60
N LEU A 167 1.19 14.33 2.53
CA LEU A 167 2.13 13.24 2.27
C LEU A 167 1.44 11.90 2.44
N ILE A 168 1.32 11.15 1.34
CA ILE A 168 0.73 9.82 1.30
C ILE A 168 1.83 8.83 0.92
N TYR A 169 1.85 7.67 1.57
CA TYR A 169 2.66 6.55 1.12
C TYR A 169 1.81 5.42 0.57
N ASP A 170 2.08 5.04 -0.68
CA ASP A 170 1.74 3.72 -1.20
C ASP A 170 2.76 2.72 -0.66
N ALA A 171 2.37 2.04 0.42
CA ALA A 171 3.14 1.05 1.13
C ALA A 171 2.76 -0.38 0.70
N ALA A 172 2.18 -0.58 -0.49
CA ALA A 172 1.66 -1.87 -0.94
C ALA A 172 2.64 -3.05 -0.83
N HIS A 173 3.95 -2.78 -0.91
CA HIS A 173 5.02 -3.79 -0.85
C HIS A 173 5.77 -3.82 0.50
N ALA A 174 5.41 -2.94 1.43
CA ALA A 174 6.25 -2.60 2.58
C ALA A 174 5.74 -3.15 3.91
N PHE A 175 4.79 -4.10 3.89
CA PHE A 175 4.29 -4.70 5.13
C PHE A 175 5.43 -5.43 5.86
N GLY A 176 5.79 -4.94 7.06
CA GLY A 176 6.92 -5.42 7.84
C GLY A 176 8.25 -4.72 7.58
N SER A 177 8.38 -3.91 6.52
CA SER A 177 9.57 -3.09 6.27
C SER A 177 9.71 -1.98 7.31
N THR A 178 10.96 -1.65 7.66
CA THR A 178 11.27 -0.59 8.64
C THR A 178 12.43 0.29 8.17
N ILE A 179 12.43 1.53 8.65
CA ILE A 179 13.58 2.43 8.66
C ILE A 179 13.76 2.94 10.09
N ASP A 180 14.98 2.87 10.62
CA ASP A 180 15.27 3.22 12.01
C ASP A 180 14.32 2.57 13.03
N LYS A 181 14.02 1.28 12.82
CA LYS A 181 13.08 0.48 13.63
C LYS A 181 11.62 0.95 13.59
N THR A 182 11.28 1.92 12.76
CA THR A 182 9.92 2.41 12.55
C THR A 182 9.35 1.78 11.28
N HIS A 183 8.17 1.18 11.37
CA HIS A 183 7.49 0.62 10.20
C HIS A 183 7.17 1.69 9.16
N LEU A 184 7.38 1.36 7.88
CA LEU A 184 7.25 2.32 6.78
C LEU A 184 5.84 2.91 6.64
N GLY A 185 4.78 2.18 6.98
CA GLY A 185 3.41 2.74 6.98
C GLY A 185 3.10 3.69 8.15
N ASN A 186 4.07 3.96 9.03
CA ASN A 186 3.94 4.97 10.07
C ASN A 186 4.53 6.32 9.65
N PHE A 187 4.90 6.52 8.37
CA PHE A 187 5.35 7.81 7.86
C PHE A 187 4.23 8.54 7.10
N GLY A 188 4.39 9.85 6.92
CA GLY A 188 3.42 10.71 6.24
C GLY A 188 2.14 10.96 7.03
N ASP A 189 1.18 11.60 6.37
CA ASP A 189 -0.16 11.83 6.93
C ASP A 189 -0.98 10.54 6.96
N ILE A 190 -0.82 9.70 5.93
CA ILE A 190 -1.55 8.44 5.74
C ILE A 190 -0.77 7.49 4.84
N SER A 191 -0.76 6.21 5.17
CA SER A 191 -0.09 5.15 4.41
C SER A 191 -1.06 4.02 4.09
N VAL A 192 -0.88 3.37 2.95
CA VAL A 192 -1.76 2.30 2.49
C VAL A 192 -0.96 1.06 2.12
N TYR A 193 -1.24 -0.05 2.80
CA TYR A 193 -0.75 -1.37 2.43
C TYR A 193 -1.77 -2.09 1.54
N SER A 194 -1.28 -3.05 0.77
CA SER A 194 -2.09 -4.00 0.02
C SER A 194 -1.93 -5.38 0.64
N THR A 195 -3.04 -6.12 0.71
CA THR A 195 -3.07 -7.50 1.18
C THR A 195 -3.67 -8.44 0.14
N SER A 196 -3.50 -8.09 -1.14
CA SER A 196 -3.90 -8.92 -2.28
C SER A 196 -3.06 -10.21 -2.35
N PRO A 197 -3.42 -11.21 -3.18
CA PRO A 197 -2.80 -12.54 -3.14
C PRO A 197 -1.30 -12.56 -3.44
N THR A 198 -0.76 -11.47 -4.01
CA THR A 198 0.64 -11.37 -4.41
C THR A 198 1.50 -10.65 -3.38
N LYS A 199 0.96 -10.28 -2.22
CA LYS A 199 1.64 -9.48 -1.18
C LYS A 199 2.14 -10.36 -0.03
N THR A 200 3.00 -9.79 0.81
CA THR A 200 3.62 -10.50 1.94
C THR A 200 2.59 -10.95 2.98
N LEU A 201 1.61 -10.09 3.27
CA LEU A 201 0.42 -10.42 4.06
C LEU A 201 -0.76 -10.56 3.09
N VAL A 202 -1.50 -11.67 3.16
CA VAL A 202 -2.58 -11.98 2.23
C VAL A 202 -3.90 -12.16 2.98
N THR A 203 -4.94 -11.49 2.50
CA THR A 203 -6.33 -11.61 3.02
C THR A 203 -7.31 -12.08 1.93
N GLY A 204 -6.80 -12.71 0.87
CA GLY A 204 -7.55 -12.84 -0.38
C GLY A 204 -7.45 -11.53 -1.13
N GLU A 205 -8.44 -10.66 -1.01
CA GLU A 205 -8.34 -9.26 -1.41
C GLU A 205 -8.37 -8.36 -0.17
N GLY A 206 -7.70 -7.21 -0.24
CA GLY A 206 -7.70 -6.27 0.87
C GLY A 206 -6.64 -5.19 0.80
N GLY A 207 -6.74 -4.29 1.76
CA GLY A 207 -5.74 -3.28 2.07
C GLY A 207 -5.86 -2.83 3.51
N ILE A 208 -4.87 -2.09 3.97
CA ILE A 208 -4.79 -1.55 5.32
C ILE A 208 -4.42 -0.09 5.19
N VAL A 209 -5.19 0.79 5.80
CA VAL A 209 -4.88 2.21 5.88
C VAL A 209 -4.41 2.53 7.28
N VAL A 210 -3.27 3.21 7.37
CA VAL A 210 -2.61 3.58 8.62
C VAL A 210 -2.42 5.09 8.67
N SER A 211 -2.68 5.69 9.82
CA SER A 211 -2.41 7.12 10.03
C SER A 211 -2.12 7.40 11.50
N LYS A 212 -1.36 8.48 11.75
CA LYS A 212 -1.20 9.06 13.09
C LYS A 212 -2.35 9.98 13.48
N ILE A 213 -3.24 10.29 12.54
CA ILE A 213 -4.31 11.29 12.70
C ILE A 213 -5.65 10.56 12.80
N LYS A 214 -6.19 10.43 14.02
CA LYS A 214 -7.47 9.74 14.28
C LYS A 214 -8.60 10.19 13.36
N LYS A 215 -8.69 11.51 13.11
CA LYS A 215 -9.73 12.11 12.28
C LYS A 215 -9.66 11.67 10.82
N LEU A 216 -8.49 11.30 10.29
CA LEU A 216 -8.38 10.76 8.94
C LEU A 216 -9.00 9.37 8.91
N ILE A 217 -8.57 8.45 9.77
CA ILE A 217 -9.14 7.09 9.83
C ILE A 217 -10.66 7.10 10.08
N ALA A 218 -11.15 7.97 10.96
CA ALA A 218 -12.59 8.09 11.22
C ALA A 218 -13.43 8.54 10.00
N LYS A 219 -12.83 9.10 8.93
CA LYS A 219 -13.54 9.40 7.68
C LYS A 219 -13.67 8.17 6.77
N LEU A 220 -12.83 7.16 6.98
CA LEU A 220 -12.79 5.93 6.20
C LEU A 220 -13.66 4.84 6.82
N ASP A 221 -13.90 4.93 8.13
CA ASP A 221 -14.74 4.03 8.90
C ASP A 221 -16.19 4.52 8.83
N PHE A 222 -16.98 3.90 7.95
CA PHE A 222 -18.40 4.20 7.70
C PHE A 222 -19.33 3.11 8.24
#